data_AF-A0A292SAF8-F1
#
_entry.id   AF-A0A292SAF8-F1
#
_cell.length_a   1.000
_cell.length_b   1.000
_cell.length_c   1.000
_cell.angle_alpha   90.00
_cell.angle_beta   90.00
_cell.angle_gamma   90.00
#
_symmetry.space_group_name_H-M   'P 1'
#
loop_
_entity.id
_entity.type
_entity.pdbx_description
1 polymer ?
#
loop_
_entity_poly.entity_id
_entity_poly.type
_entity_poly.pdbx_seq_one_letter_code
_entity_poly.pdbx_strand_id
1 'polypeptide(L)'
;EDTFKRRILLDSLDEIHPKRGEKKVFDELKDRAVYLPTSVTSENAFIVKYADRTQQEIAKRLVRTSLATIEHIKPNSEEGENNIANFMLTSAGANNLRSNMPLYKFINMFPNIPKYCQKHINQIIELIHKGQLKGNETYPYKVKNTLARESKGRIILDLSEYKYTREDAMAAEKRHYKKQLT
;
A
#
# COMPACT_ATOMS: atom_id res chain seq x y z
N GLU A 1 4.46 25.66 22.49
CA GLU A 1 5.31 24.46 22.64
C GLU A 1 5.30 23.69 21.33
N ASP A 2 6.45 23.16 20.90
CA ASP A 2 6.51 22.34 19.69
C ASP A 2 6.00 20.92 19.97
N THR A 3 4.89 20.55 19.32
CA THR A 3 4.37 19.18 19.38
C THR A 3 5.35 18.21 18.73
N PHE A 4 5.60 17.07 19.38
CA PHE A 4 6.41 15.98 18.82
C PHE A 4 5.91 15.57 17.42
N LYS A 5 6.84 15.51 16.45
CA LYS A 5 6.55 15.03 15.09
C LYS A 5 7.39 13.78 14.81
N ARG A 6 6.72 12.62 14.72
CA ARG A 6 7.36 11.34 14.36
C ARG A 6 8.23 11.44 13.10
N ARG A 7 7.80 12.23 12.10
CA ARG A 7 8.57 12.40 10.86
C ARG A 7 9.95 13.04 11.11
N ILE A 8 10.02 14.08 11.96
CA ILE A 8 11.28 14.73 12.34
C ILE A 8 12.20 13.72 13.04
N LEU A 9 11.65 12.89 13.95
CA LEU A 9 12.44 11.83 14.58
C LEU A 9 12.98 10.85 13.54
N LEU A 10 12.14 10.35 12.63
CA LEU A 10 12.57 9.39 11.60
C LEU A 10 13.64 10.00 10.68
N ASP A 11 13.46 11.24 10.23
CA ASP A 11 14.43 11.94 9.40
C ASP A 11 15.77 12.11 10.16
N SER A 12 15.73 12.47 11.45
CA SER A 12 16.95 12.57 12.27
C SER A 12 17.64 11.23 12.50
N LEU A 13 16.87 10.12 12.56
CA LEU A 13 17.44 8.78 12.65
C LEU A 13 18.07 8.37 11.31
N ASP A 14 17.54 8.81 10.17
CA ASP A 14 18.11 8.50 8.85
C ASP A 14 19.53 9.10 8.67
N GLU A 15 19.85 10.17 9.38
CA GLU A 15 21.16 10.84 9.34
C GLU A 15 22.24 10.15 10.20
N ILE A 16 21.86 9.20 11.06
CA ILE A 16 22.80 8.54 11.98
C ILE A 16 23.44 7.32 11.30
N HIS A 17 24.78 7.29 11.30
CA HIS A 17 25.56 6.13 10.88
C HIS A 17 26.05 5.33 12.11
N PRO A 18 25.43 4.17 12.44
CA PRO A 18 25.80 3.39 13.62
C PRO A 18 27.21 2.81 13.49
N LYS A 19 27.94 2.74 14.62
CA LYS A 19 29.29 2.15 14.63
C LYS A 19 29.23 0.63 14.43
N ARG A 20 30.39 0.04 14.13
CA ARG A 20 30.54 -1.42 14.03
C ARG A 20 30.12 -2.08 15.35
N GLY A 21 29.07 -2.90 15.31
CA GLY A 21 28.48 -3.57 16.47
C GLY A 21 27.14 -2.97 16.94
N GLU A 22 26.83 -1.71 16.59
CA GLU A 22 25.60 -1.02 17.03
C GLU A 22 24.44 -1.21 16.04
N LYS A 23 24.74 -1.64 14.80
CA LYS A 23 23.77 -1.72 13.70
C LYS A 23 22.47 -2.42 14.08
N LYS A 24 22.55 -3.56 14.77
CA LYS A 24 21.35 -4.31 15.18
C LYS A 24 20.46 -3.50 16.13
N VAL A 25 21.05 -2.91 17.16
CA VAL A 25 20.30 -2.11 18.16
C VAL A 25 19.72 -0.86 17.51
N PHE A 26 20.49 -0.22 16.62
CA PHE A 26 20.05 0.94 15.87
C PHE A 26 18.86 0.60 14.94
N ASP A 27 18.95 -0.49 14.19
CA ASP A 27 17.86 -0.97 13.33
C ASP A 27 16.59 -1.28 14.14
N GLU A 28 16.73 -1.91 15.32
CA GLU A 28 15.60 -2.16 16.23
C GLU A 28 14.98 -0.87 16.78
N LEU A 29 15.79 0.14 17.11
CA LEU A 29 15.31 1.45 17.59
C LEU A 29 14.56 2.18 16.49
N LYS A 30 15.13 2.20 15.27
CA LYS A 30 14.50 2.78 14.10
C LYS A 30 13.19 2.08 13.77
N ASP A 31 13.17 0.75 13.82
CA ASP A 31 11.94 -0.02 13.65
C ASP A 31 10.91 0.39 14.71
N ARG A 32 11.26 0.45 16.00
CA ARG A 32 10.34 0.92 17.07
C ARG A 32 9.82 2.34 16.82
N ALA A 33 10.66 3.27 16.36
CA ALA A 33 10.28 4.65 16.07
C ALA A 33 9.20 4.74 14.96
N VAL A 34 9.23 3.83 13.99
CA VAL A 34 8.20 3.72 12.94
C VAL A 34 6.83 3.38 13.51
N TYR A 35 6.76 2.56 14.57
CA TYR A 35 5.51 2.17 15.24
C TYR A 35 4.95 3.23 16.20
N LEU A 36 5.63 4.37 16.37
CA LEU A 36 5.11 5.43 17.24
C LEU A 36 3.73 5.92 16.77
N PRO A 37 2.81 6.25 17.71
CA PRO A 37 1.45 6.64 17.39
C PRO A 37 1.36 7.82 16.42
N THR A 38 0.32 7.82 15.60
CA THR A 38 -0.05 8.93 14.73
C THR A 38 -1.48 9.34 14.99
N SER A 39 -1.89 10.50 14.48
CA SER A 39 -3.31 10.89 14.42
C SER A 39 -4.22 9.91 13.66
N VAL A 40 -3.69 8.89 12.98
CA VAL A 40 -4.49 7.80 12.38
C VAL A 40 -4.67 6.64 13.36
N THR A 41 -3.69 6.38 14.21
CA THR A 41 -3.61 5.18 15.05
C THR A 41 -3.83 5.45 16.53
N SER A 42 -3.95 6.72 16.95
CA SER A 42 -4.19 7.11 18.33
C SER A 42 -5.05 8.37 18.42
N GLU A 43 -6.09 8.28 19.25
CA GLU A 43 -6.98 9.39 19.58
C GLU A 43 -6.23 10.54 20.25
N ASN A 44 -5.40 10.26 21.26
CA ASN A 44 -4.59 11.29 21.93
C ASN A 44 -3.69 12.04 20.94
N ALA A 45 -3.04 11.31 20.02
CA ALA A 45 -2.21 11.94 18.99
C ALA A 45 -3.04 12.76 17.98
N PHE A 46 -4.31 12.40 17.77
CA PHE A 46 -5.24 13.20 16.98
C PHE A 46 -5.60 14.49 17.72
N ILE A 47 -6.04 14.39 18.97
CA ILE A 47 -6.44 15.54 19.80
C ILE A 47 -5.30 16.56 19.87
N VAL A 48 -4.09 16.14 20.25
CA VAL A 48 -2.94 17.06 20.38
C VAL A 48 -2.61 17.73 19.05
N LYS A 49 -2.65 16.99 17.92
CA LYS A 49 -2.30 17.55 16.60
C LYS A 49 -3.34 18.55 16.07
N TYR A 50 -4.60 18.36 16.43
CA TYR A 50 -5.73 19.11 15.87
C TYR A 50 -6.37 20.07 16.88
N ALA A 51 -5.82 20.22 18.08
CA ALA A 51 -6.34 21.10 19.14
C ALA A 51 -6.52 22.55 18.65
N ASP A 52 -5.55 23.07 17.90
CA ASP A 52 -5.55 24.44 17.37
C ASP A 52 -5.95 24.51 15.88
N ARG A 53 -6.81 23.60 15.42
CA ARG A 53 -7.29 23.58 14.03
C ARG A 53 -8.78 23.92 13.96
N THR A 54 -9.18 24.48 12.82
CA THR A 54 -10.58 24.84 12.57
C THR A 54 -11.44 23.59 12.45
N GLN A 55 -12.75 23.72 12.74
CA GLN A 55 -13.71 22.63 12.58
C GLN A 55 -13.71 22.08 11.15
N GLN A 56 -13.57 22.95 10.14
CA GLN A 56 -13.49 22.57 8.74
C GLN A 56 -12.24 21.74 8.44
N GLU A 57 -11.09 22.07 9.02
CA GLU A 57 -9.86 21.27 8.86
C GLU A 57 -9.98 19.90 9.52
N ILE A 58 -10.59 19.84 10.71
CA ILE A 58 -10.88 18.59 11.42
C ILE A 58 -11.83 17.71 10.61
N ALA A 59 -12.95 18.26 10.11
CA ALA A 59 -13.91 17.54 9.28
C ALA A 59 -13.26 17.04 7.98
N LYS A 60 -12.52 17.90 7.27
CA LYS A 60 -11.75 17.51 6.07
C LYS A 60 -10.78 16.38 6.39
N ARG A 61 -10.11 16.42 7.54
CA ARG A 61 -9.16 15.39 7.95
C ARG A 61 -9.87 14.03 8.12
N LEU A 62 -11.00 14.00 8.82
CA LEU A 62 -11.76 12.77 9.09
C LEU A 62 -12.25 12.10 7.80
N VAL A 63 -12.67 12.89 6.81
CA VAL A 63 -13.13 12.36 5.52
C VAL A 63 -11.97 11.95 4.63
N ARG A 64 -10.91 12.78 4.57
CA ARG A 64 -9.79 12.57 3.64
C ARG A 64 -9.10 11.22 3.82
N THR A 65 -9.02 10.70 5.03
CA THR A 65 -8.41 9.37 5.30
C THR A 65 -9.15 8.22 4.64
N SER A 66 -10.45 8.37 4.40
CA SER A 66 -11.32 7.32 3.87
C SER A 66 -11.38 7.32 2.34
N LEU A 67 -10.86 8.36 1.68
CA LEU A 67 -10.84 8.45 0.22
C LEU A 67 -9.96 7.36 -0.38
N ALA A 68 -10.38 6.80 -1.51
CA ALA A 68 -9.61 5.81 -2.24
C ALA A 68 -8.43 6.48 -2.98
N THR A 69 -7.28 5.81 -2.98
CA THR A 69 -6.04 6.24 -3.63
C THR A 69 -5.35 5.05 -4.26
N ILE A 70 -4.52 5.31 -5.28
CA ILE A 70 -3.62 4.31 -5.86
C ILE A 70 -2.35 4.26 -5.01
N GLU A 71 -1.95 3.06 -4.62
CA GLU A 71 -0.76 2.77 -3.84
C GLU A 71 0.18 1.87 -4.65
N HIS A 72 1.48 2.15 -4.59
CA HIS A 72 2.49 1.29 -5.17
C HIS A 72 2.79 0.08 -4.26
N ILE A 73 2.73 -1.14 -4.78
CA ILE A 73 3.07 -2.36 -4.03
C ILE A 73 4.55 -2.34 -3.65
N LYS A 74 5.43 -2.02 -4.59
CA LYS A 74 6.83 -1.61 -4.37
C LYS A 74 6.90 -0.09 -4.37
N PRO A 75 7.32 0.58 -3.29
CA PRO A 75 7.37 2.04 -3.22
C PRO A 75 8.21 2.66 -4.34
N ASN A 76 7.79 3.82 -4.87
CA ASN A 76 8.54 4.53 -5.92
C ASN A 76 9.96 4.92 -5.46
N SER A 77 10.14 5.23 -4.18
CA SER A 77 11.46 5.52 -3.58
C SER A 77 12.44 4.35 -3.64
N GLU A 78 11.94 3.13 -3.85
CA GLU A 78 12.74 1.92 -4.01
C GLU A 78 12.76 1.44 -5.47
N GLU A 79 12.55 2.32 -6.44
CA GLU A 79 12.45 1.98 -7.88
C GLU A 79 11.24 1.06 -8.17
N GLY A 80 10.10 1.36 -7.55
CA GLY A 80 8.83 0.76 -7.89
C GLY A 80 8.32 1.27 -9.24
N GLU A 81 8.00 0.36 -10.17
CA GLU A 81 7.50 0.75 -11.48
C GLU A 81 6.15 1.50 -11.38
N ASN A 82 5.98 2.53 -12.21
CA ASN A 82 4.74 3.31 -12.26
C ASN A 82 3.75 2.70 -13.27
N ASN A 83 3.30 1.48 -13.00
CA ASN A 83 2.37 0.76 -13.86
C ASN A 83 1.34 -0.06 -13.08
N ILE A 84 0.33 -0.54 -13.80
CA ILE A 84 -0.80 -1.27 -13.21
C ILE A 84 -0.38 -2.56 -12.50
N ALA A 85 0.75 -3.20 -12.86
CA ALA A 85 1.24 -4.39 -12.18
C ALA A 85 1.76 -4.11 -10.76
N ASN A 86 2.02 -2.84 -10.46
CA ASN A 86 2.51 -2.37 -9.19
C ASN A 86 1.46 -1.54 -8.42
N PHE A 87 0.21 -1.46 -8.88
CA PHE A 87 -0.81 -0.64 -8.25
C PHE A 87 -1.82 -1.47 -7.46
N MET A 88 -2.22 -0.95 -6.32
CA MET A 88 -3.36 -1.43 -5.53
C MET A 88 -4.24 -0.26 -5.10
N LEU A 89 -5.54 -0.48 -5.00
CA LEU A 89 -6.43 0.51 -4.40
C LEU A 89 -6.36 0.40 -2.88
N THR A 90 -6.16 1.53 -2.20
CA THR A 90 -6.16 1.60 -0.74
C THR A 90 -6.76 2.92 -0.26
N SER A 91 -7.07 3.03 1.03
CA SER A 91 -7.49 4.30 1.60
C SER A 91 -6.30 5.27 1.69
N ALA A 92 -6.55 6.57 1.52
CA ALA A 92 -5.52 7.59 1.66
C ALA A 92 -4.86 7.53 3.05
N GLY A 93 -5.63 7.17 4.09
CA GLY A 93 -5.09 6.95 5.43
C GLY A 93 -4.06 5.84 5.48
N ALA A 94 -4.35 4.68 4.87
CA ALA A 94 -3.43 3.55 4.82
C ALA A 94 -2.20 3.81 3.94
N ASN A 95 -2.39 4.44 2.76
CA ASN A 95 -1.29 4.89 1.89
C ASN A 95 -0.34 5.82 2.65
N ASN A 96 -0.86 6.90 3.24
CA ASN A 96 -0.04 7.84 4.01
C ASN A 96 0.63 7.19 5.23
N LEU A 97 -0.03 6.24 5.88
CA LEU A 97 0.53 5.55 7.03
C LEU A 97 1.68 4.63 6.64
N ARG A 98 1.57 3.95 5.49
CA ARG A 98 2.63 3.11 4.94
C ARG A 98 3.79 3.96 4.42
N SER A 99 3.51 5.02 3.65
CA SER A 99 4.52 5.86 3.02
C SER A 99 5.55 4.99 2.27
N ASN A 100 6.84 5.16 2.54
CA ASN A 100 7.90 4.39 1.90
C ASN A 100 8.20 3.06 2.62
N MET A 101 7.37 2.65 3.59
CA MET A 101 7.59 1.40 4.32
C MET A 101 7.43 0.19 3.40
N PRO A 102 8.41 -0.74 3.38
CA PRO A 102 8.29 -1.99 2.66
C PRO A 102 7.05 -2.77 3.10
N LEU A 103 6.34 -3.38 2.13
CA LEU A 103 5.05 -4.04 2.37
C LEU A 103 5.15 -5.10 3.47
N TYR A 104 6.22 -5.90 3.48
CA TYR A 104 6.40 -6.95 4.48
C TYR A 104 6.49 -6.41 5.93
N LYS A 105 7.06 -5.21 6.13
CA LYS A 105 7.08 -4.56 7.46
C LYS A 105 5.68 -4.05 7.81
N PHE A 106 4.97 -3.49 6.84
CA PHE A 106 3.62 -2.97 7.04
C PHE A 106 2.60 -4.08 7.39
N ILE A 107 2.76 -5.29 6.83
CA ILE A 107 1.96 -6.45 7.19
C ILE A 107 2.15 -6.85 8.67
N ASN A 108 3.34 -6.67 9.24
CA ASN A 108 3.55 -6.95 10.66
C ASN A 108 2.72 -6.02 11.57
N MET A 109 2.47 -4.78 11.14
CA MET A 109 1.57 -3.85 11.84
C MET A 109 0.10 -4.21 11.66
N PHE A 110 -0.25 -4.68 10.46
CA PHE A 110 -1.63 -4.92 10.05
C PHE A 110 -1.75 -6.33 9.46
N PRO A 111 -1.80 -7.38 10.32
CA PRO A 111 -1.73 -8.77 9.89
C PRO A 111 -2.92 -9.22 9.02
N ASN A 112 -4.00 -8.42 8.97
CA ASN A 112 -5.16 -8.68 8.10
C ASN A 112 -4.98 -8.20 6.64
N ILE A 113 -3.88 -7.50 6.31
CA ILE A 113 -3.62 -7.05 4.93
C ILE A 113 -3.73 -8.18 3.90
N PRO A 114 -3.14 -9.38 4.10
CA PRO A 114 -3.27 -10.48 3.13
C PRO A 114 -4.73 -10.84 2.82
N LYS A 115 -5.58 -10.92 3.86
CA LYS A 115 -7.03 -11.17 3.71
C LYS A 115 -7.71 -10.09 2.86
N TYR A 116 -7.38 -8.82 3.09
CA TYR A 116 -7.98 -7.70 2.35
C TYR A 116 -7.46 -7.58 0.92
N CYS A 117 -6.19 -7.91 0.67
CA CYS A 117 -5.65 -8.02 -0.69
C CYS A 117 -6.41 -9.09 -1.49
N GLN A 118 -6.66 -10.27 -0.90
CA GLN A 118 -7.46 -11.30 -1.56
C GLN A 118 -8.89 -10.80 -1.85
N LYS A 119 -9.55 -10.17 -0.87
CA LYS A 119 -10.89 -9.61 -1.05
C LYS A 119 -10.93 -8.59 -2.20
N HIS A 120 -9.95 -7.69 -2.26
CA HIS A 120 -9.86 -6.71 -3.34
C HIS A 120 -9.71 -7.37 -4.70
N ILE A 121 -8.82 -8.36 -4.82
CA ILE A 121 -8.57 -9.02 -6.10
C ILE A 121 -9.75 -9.87 -6.54
N ASN A 122 -10.49 -10.50 -5.62
CA ASN A 122 -11.75 -11.17 -5.93
C ASN A 122 -12.77 -10.20 -6.55
N GLN A 123 -12.89 -8.98 -6.01
CA GLN A 123 -13.76 -7.96 -6.60
C GLN A 123 -13.32 -7.57 -8.01
N ILE A 124 -12.02 -7.42 -8.24
CA ILE A 124 -11.50 -7.14 -9.59
C ILE A 124 -11.78 -8.30 -10.55
N ILE A 125 -11.62 -9.55 -10.09
CA ILE A 125 -11.97 -10.74 -10.86
C ILE A 125 -13.44 -10.71 -11.28
N GLU A 126 -14.36 -10.42 -10.37
CA GLU A 126 -15.79 -10.32 -10.67
C GLU A 126 -16.08 -9.24 -11.73
N LEU A 127 -15.44 -8.07 -11.62
CA LEU A 127 -15.60 -6.97 -12.58
C LEU A 127 -15.08 -7.37 -13.98
N ILE A 128 -13.93 -8.07 -14.03
CA ILE A 128 -13.40 -8.61 -15.28
C ILE A 128 -14.37 -9.65 -15.87
N HIS A 129 -14.92 -10.54 -15.04
CA HIS A 129 -15.85 -11.58 -15.50
C HIS A 129 -17.13 -11.00 -16.08
N LYS A 130 -17.63 -9.90 -15.50
CA LYS A 130 -18.76 -9.10 -15.99
C LYS A 130 -18.41 -8.27 -17.25
N GLY A 131 -17.14 -8.28 -17.68
CA GLY A 131 -16.68 -7.53 -18.84
C GLY A 131 -16.59 -6.01 -18.61
N GLN A 132 -16.57 -5.57 -17.36
CA GLN A 132 -16.47 -4.15 -16.98
C GLN A 132 -15.03 -3.64 -17.00
N LEU A 133 -14.04 -4.54 -17.03
CA LEU A 133 -12.61 -4.24 -17.09
C LEU A 133 -11.93 -4.94 -18.28
N LYS A 134 -12.58 -4.93 -19.46
CA LYS A 134 -12.00 -5.50 -20.69
C LYS A 134 -10.65 -4.87 -20.99
N GLY A 135 -9.69 -5.68 -21.43
CA GLY A 135 -8.30 -5.24 -21.66
C GLY A 135 -7.42 -5.24 -20.41
N ASN A 136 -7.95 -5.66 -19.25
CA ASN A 136 -7.21 -5.76 -18.00
C ASN A 136 -7.18 -7.20 -17.45
N GLU A 137 -7.46 -8.19 -18.29
CA GLU A 137 -7.57 -9.59 -17.89
C GLU A 137 -6.26 -10.15 -17.29
N THR A 138 -5.11 -9.55 -17.60
CA THR A 138 -3.81 -9.98 -17.04
C THR A 138 -3.50 -9.37 -15.67
N TYR A 139 -4.27 -8.39 -15.21
CA TYR A 139 -4.00 -7.66 -13.96
C TYR A 139 -3.90 -8.58 -12.72
N PRO A 140 -4.83 -9.53 -12.48
CA PRO A 140 -4.73 -10.42 -11.30
C PRO A 140 -3.41 -11.20 -11.24
N TYR A 141 -2.90 -11.66 -12.39
CA TYR A 141 -1.61 -12.36 -12.46
C TYR A 141 -0.41 -11.43 -12.24
N LYS A 142 -0.45 -10.23 -12.84
CA LYS A 142 0.60 -9.22 -12.69
C LYS A 142 0.78 -8.84 -11.21
N VAL A 143 -0.31 -8.50 -10.54
CA VAL A 143 -0.31 -8.10 -9.13
C VAL A 143 0.01 -9.27 -8.18
N LYS A 144 -0.43 -10.50 -8.47
CA LYS A 144 -0.04 -11.70 -7.69
C LYS A 144 1.47 -11.84 -7.58
N ASN A 145 2.18 -11.70 -8.68
CA ASN A 145 3.64 -11.82 -8.70
C ASN A 145 4.31 -10.71 -7.88
N THR A 146 3.86 -9.45 -8.06
CA THR A 146 4.40 -8.31 -7.32
C THR A 146 4.14 -8.45 -5.81
N LEU A 147 2.92 -8.78 -5.40
CA LEU A 147 2.57 -8.98 -3.98
C LEU A 147 3.37 -10.11 -3.34
N ALA A 148 3.53 -11.24 -4.02
CA ALA A 148 4.32 -12.36 -3.50
C ALA A 148 5.78 -11.95 -3.24
N ARG A 149 6.38 -11.19 -4.17
CA ARG A 149 7.75 -10.68 -4.03
C ARG A 149 7.88 -9.66 -2.89
N GLU A 150 7.10 -8.58 -2.92
CA GLU A 150 7.25 -7.46 -1.98
C GLU A 150 6.79 -7.79 -0.55
N SER A 151 5.91 -8.77 -0.40
CA SER A 151 5.49 -9.28 0.91
C SER A 151 6.41 -10.37 1.48
N LYS A 152 7.43 -10.80 0.72
CA LYS A 152 8.27 -11.97 1.03
C LYS A 152 7.45 -13.24 1.26
N GLY A 153 6.49 -13.52 0.37
CA GLY A 153 5.63 -14.70 0.40
C GLY A 153 4.48 -14.65 1.41
N ARG A 154 4.32 -13.55 2.17
CA ARG A 154 3.20 -13.39 3.13
C ARG A 154 1.85 -13.20 2.44
N ILE A 155 1.86 -12.75 1.18
CA ILE A 155 0.66 -12.61 0.34
C ILE A 155 0.86 -13.47 -0.89
N ILE A 156 0.11 -14.56 -0.97
CA ILE A 156 0.02 -15.40 -2.17
C ILE A 156 -1.46 -15.39 -2.56
N LEU A 157 -1.78 -14.65 -3.63
CA LEU A 157 -3.16 -14.55 -4.08
C LEU A 157 -3.64 -15.88 -4.65
N ASP A 158 -4.82 -16.31 -4.24
CA ASP A 158 -5.55 -17.38 -4.89
C ASP A 158 -6.30 -16.84 -6.12
N LEU A 159 -6.10 -17.50 -7.26
CA LEU A 159 -6.74 -17.18 -8.53
C LEU A 159 -7.47 -18.41 -9.11
N SER A 160 -7.75 -19.42 -8.28
CA SER A 160 -8.47 -20.65 -8.67
C SER A 160 -9.81 -20.37 -9.35
N GLU A 161 -10.54 -19.38 -8.84
CA GLU A 161 -11.84 -18.94 -9.38
C GLU A 161 -11.72 -18.05 -10.64
N TYR A 162 -10.51 -17.78 -11.12
CA TYR A 162 -10.33 -16.92 -12.28
C TYR A 162 -10.56 -17.69 -13.59
N LYS A 163 -11.66 -17.38 -14.28
CA LYS A 163 -12.07 -18.06 -15.52
C LYS A 163 -11.08 -18.01 -16.69
N TYR A 164 -10.13 -17.06 -16.68
CA TYR A 164 -9.13 -16.95 -17.73
C TYR A 164 -7.86 -17.66 -17.28
N THR A 165 -7.33 -18.54 -18.12
CA THR A 165 -5.92 -18.94 -18.00
C THR A 165 -5.02 -17.72 -18.26
N ARG A 166 -3.73 -17.84 -17.95
CA ARG A 166 -2.78 -16.74 -18.20
C ARG A 166 -2.70 -16.42 -19.70
N GLU A 167 -2.68 -17.45 -20.53
CA GLU A 167 -2.64 -17.36 -21.98
C GLU A 167 -3.93 -16.71 -22.52
N ASP A 168 -5.10 -17.12 -22.02
CA ASP A 168 -6.38 -16.53 -22.43
C ASP A 168 -6.50 -15.06 -22.03
N ALA A 169 -6.01 -14.70 -20.84
CA ALA A 169 -5.96 -13.33 -20.37
C ALA A 169 -5.09 -12.46 -21.26
N MET A 170 -3.89 -12.94 -21.63
CA MET A 170 -2.99 -12.22 -22.56
C MET A 170 -3.63 -12.07 -23.95
N ALA A 171 -4.29 -13.11 -24.44
CA ALA A 171 -4.98 -13.06 -25.72
C ALA A 171 -6.18 -12.09 -25.69
N ALA A 172 -6.94 -12.04 -24.60
CA ALA A 172 -8.04 -11.10 -24.40
C ALA A 172 -7.55 -9.65 -24.37
N GLU A 173 -6.50 -9.35 -23.61
CA GLU A 173 -5.86 -8.04 -23.55
C GLU A 173 -5.38 -7.59 -24.94
N LYS A 174 -4.64 -8.47 -25.65
CA LYS A 174 -4.16 -8.18 -27.02
C LYS A 174 -5.29 -7.91 -28.00
N ARG A 175 -6.37 -8.70 -27.96
CA ARG A 175 -7.55 -8.49 -28.82
C ARG A 175 -8.23 -7.16 -28.52
N HIS A 176 -8.33 -6.75 -27.26
CA HIS A 176 -8.93 -5.49 -26.86
C HIS A 176 -8.17 -4.30 -27.46
N TYR A 177 -6.85 -4.23 -27.24
CA TYR A 177 -6.04 -3.13 -27.75
C TYR A 177 -5.91 -3.13 -29.28
N LYS A 178 -5.88 -4.31 -29.92
CA LYS A 178 -5.91 -4.38 -31.39
C LYS A 178 -7.18 -3.74 -31.97
N LYS A 179 -8.35 -3.96 -31.34
CA LYS A 179 -9.62 -3.37 -31.77
C LYS A 179 -9.70 -1.85 -31.58
N GLN A 180 -8.93 -1.28 -30.65
CA GLN A 180 -8.90 0.18 -30.47
C GLN A 180 -8.03 0.88 -31.52
N LEU A 181 -7.13 0.15 -32.17
CA LEU A 181 -6.21 0.66 -33.20
C LEU A 181 -6.77 0.52 -34.63
N THR A 182 -7.95 -0.07 -34.78
CA THR A 182 -8.65 -0.33 -36.05
C THR A 182 -9.99 0.37 -36.05
#